data_AF-A0A844GCR1-F1
#
_entry.id   AF-A0A844GCR1-F1
#
_cell.length_a   1.000
_cell.length_b   1.000
_cell.length_c   1.000
_cell.angle_alpha   90.00
_cell.angle_beta   90.00
_cell.angle_gamma   90.00
#
_symmetry.space_group_name_H-M   'P 1'
#
loop_
_entity.id
_entity.type
_entity.pdbx_description
1 polymer ?
#
loop_
_entity_poly.entity_id
_entity_poly.type
_entity_poly.pdbx_seq_one_letter_code
_entity_poly.pdbx_strand_id
1 'polypeptide(L)'
;MADAYLAQKKPQQAVPLYRAAIAAAPNADEVIDWRIALIFALLESGQSDQARQEMAALKRAVPRTRYDAPSRQTRYNGDYQKVMLTDAMLQAYLDNTREAWKKLDALLAEAPFNTELRNNRGSLALMRGWPRQAAGIFARVKVDEPQAYEASSGLASAAMDTYEFDQAGQQLDYLDSVRPGWRTLTTLQDRWYWETRPELVVEVGKDLSGARGAGEQNARDSQSRLYSSPYGHWRVFAQHNLATAHYSDEGKARYEAYGLGAQYRDSNGVGEFGLLAALDGSRRGGGFAGYTGRRMITGRSASGTRKTPAMCRSKGGWTICMAAVAAWHWVIG
;
A
#
# COMPACT_ATOMS: atom_id res chain seq x y z
N MET A 1 8.06 -30.34 2.46
CA MET A 1 6.91 -30.32 3.40
C MET A 1 6.81 -28.99 4.12
N ALA A 2 7.88 -28.48 4.73
CA ALA A 2 7.89 -27.16 5.38
C ALA A 2 7.41 -26.03 4.46
N ASP A 3 7.73 -26.13 3.17
CA ASP A 3 7.38 -25.19 2.09
C ASP A 3 5.87 -25.15 1.85
N ALA A 4 5.18 -26.28 2.03
CA ALA A 4 3.73 -26.37 1.98
C ALA A 4 3.05 -25.76 3.22
N TYR A 5 3.76 -25.66 4.36
CA TYR A 5 3.29 -24.92 5.54
C TYR A 5 3.54 -23.41 5.40
N LEU A 6 4.66 -23.01 4.81
CA LEU A 6 4.94 -21.61 4.46
C LEU A 6 3.91 -21.10 3.44
N ALA A 7 3.66 -21.86 2.36
CA ALA A 7 2.60 -21.56 1.38
C ALA A 7 1.18 -21.48 1.98
N GLN A 8 0.92 -22.18 3.10
CA GLN A 8 -0.33 -22.13 3.87
C GLN A 8 -0.39 -20.98 4.91
N LYS A 9 0.58 -20.05 4.94
CA LYS A 9 0.72 -19.01 5.98
C LYS A 9 0.80 -19.59 7.41
N LYS A 10 1.50 -20.71 7.61
CA LYS A 10 1.76 -21.32 8.93
C LYS A 10 3.27 -21.28 9.27
N PRO A 11 3.92 -20.10 9.28
CA PRO A 11 5.38 -19.97 9.42
C PRO A 11 5.89 -20.54 10.75
N GLN A 12 5.13 -20.37 11.83
CA GLN A 12 5.44 -20.93 13.16
C GLN A 12 5.58 -22.47 13.15
N GLN A 13 4.86 -23.17 12.28
CA GLN A 13 4.97 -24.63 12.09
C GLN A 13 6.09 -25.01 11.11
N ALA A 14 6.46 -24.12 10.17
CA ALA A 14 7.54 -24.34 9.24
C ALA A 14 8.94 -24.19 9.89
N VAL A 15 9.13 -23.24 10.82
CA VAL A 15 10.41 -23.01 11.53
C VAL A 15 11.03 -24.29 12.15
N PRO A 16 10.32 -25.10 12.97
CA PRO A 16 10.90 -26.32 13.53
C PRO A 16 11.19 -27.39 12.45
N LEU A 17 10.38 -27.45 11.38
CA LEU A 17 10.59 -28.39 10.28
C LEU A 17 11.85 -28.05 9.46
N TYR A 18 12.08 -26.77 9.15
CA TYR A 18 13.32 -26.34 8.49
C TYR A 18 14.55 -26.57 9.38
N ARG A 19 14.47 -26.31 10.69
CA ARG A 19 15.55 -26.62 11.64
C ARG A 19 15.89 -28.11 11.65
N ALA A 20 14.87 -28.98 11.67
CA ALA A 20 15.08 -30.43 11.60
C ALA A 20 15.69 -30.87 10.27
N ALA A 21 15.24 -30.32 9.13
CA ALA A 21 15.80 -30.60 7.82
C ALA A 21 17.28 -30.21 7.71
N ILE A 22 17.63 -28.98 8.14
CA ILE A 22 19.01 -28.48 8.16
C ILE A 22 19.92 -29.35 9.06
N ALA A 23 19.41 -29.81 10.21
CA ALA A 23 20.16 -30.68 11.12
C ALA A 23 20.35 -32.12 10.61
N ALA A 24 19.49 -32.60 9.70
CA ALA A 24 19.55 -33.92 9.09
C ALA A 24 20.26 -33.95 7.73
N ALA A 25 20.76 -32.81 7.24
CA ALA A 25 21.23 -32.64 5.87
C ALA A 25 22.65 -33.21 5.63
N PRO A 26 22.85 -34.12 4.65
CA PRO A 26 24.19 -34.57 4.27
C PRO A 26 24.85 -33.69 3.19
N ASN A 27 24.06 -32.93 2.42
CA ASN A 27 24.52 -32.17 1.25
C ASN A 27 24.53 -30.66 1.52
N ALA A 28 25.62 -29.98 1.20
CA ALA A 28 25.82 -28.56 1.54
C ALA A 28 24.94 -27.59 0.74
N ASP A 29 24.59 -27.92 -0.51
CA ASP A 29 23.97 -26.96 -1.42
C ASP A 29 22.43 -26.83 -1.14
N GLU A 30 21.72 -27.93 -0.84
CA GLU A 30 20.30 -27.89 -0.41
C GLU A 30 20.10 -27.13 0.91
N VAL A 31 21.10 -27.17 1.80
CA VAL A 31 21.08 -26.47 3.10
C VAL A 31 20.99 -24.95 2.92
N ILE A 32 21.53 -24.38 1.83
CA ILE A 32 21.44 -22.93 1.59
C ILE A 32 19.97 -22.52 1.40
N ASP A 33 19.21 -23.29 0.63
CA ASP A 33 17.81 -22.98 0.32
C ASP A 33 16.89 -23.21 1.53
N TRP A 34 17.12 -24.27 2.31
CA TRP A 34 16.38 -24.47 3.57
C TRP A 34 16.69 -23.40 4.61
N ARG A 35 17.90 -22.83 4.61
CA ARG A 35 18.27 -21.69 5.48
C ARG A 35 17.65 -20.38 5.00
N ILE A 36 17.58 -20.14 3.69
CA ILE A 36 16.84 -19.01 3.11
C ILE A 36 15.35 -19.11 3.49
N ALA A 37 14.74 -20.29 3.34
CA ALA A 37 13.35 -20.52 3.71
C ALA A 37 13.11 -20.41 5.23
N LEU A 38 14.05 -20.87 6.07
CA LEU A 38 14.03 -20.65 7.52
C LEU A 38 14.07 -19.15 7.88
N ILE A 39 14.89 -18.34 7.19
CA ILE A 39 14.98 -16.90 7.42
C ILE A 39 13.62 -16.21 7.15
N PHE A 40 12.95 -16.57 6.05
CA PHE A 40 11.60 -16.06 5.77
C PHE A 40 10.54 -16.60 6.73
N ALA A 41 10.58 -17.89 7.11
CA ALA A 41 9.67 -18.44 8.12
C ALA A 41 9.86 -17.78 9.51
N LEU A 42 11.10 -17.46 9.90
CA LEU A 42 11.39 -16.71 11.12
C LEU A 42 10.81 -15.29 11.04
N LEU A 43 11.05 -14.58 9.93
CA LEU A 43 10.50 -13.25 9.66
C LEU A 43 8.96 -13.23 9.73
N GLU A 44 8.28 -14.11 8.99
CA GLU A 44 6.81 -14.21 8.98
C GLU A 44 6.23 -14.63 10.34
N SER A 45 7.00 -15.34 11.17
CA SER A 45 6.61 -15.67 12.55
C SER A 45 6.87 -14.54 13.57
N GLY A 46 7.37 -13.38 13.13
CA GLY A 46 7.72 -12.24 13.99
C GLY A 46 9.09 -12.35 14.68
N GLN A 47 9.87 -13.39 14.40
CA GLN A 47 11.17 -13.67 15.03
C GLN A 47 12.33 -12.96 14.30
N SER A 48 12.17 -11.66 14.05
CA SER A 48 13.06 -10.83 13.21
C SER A 48 14.54 -10.88 13.62
N ASP A 49 14.85 -10.96 14.91
CA ASP A 49 16.25 -11.03 15.37
C ASP A 49 16.88 -12.40 15.13
N GLN A 50 16.10 -13.49 15.20
CA GLN A 50 16.58 -14.81 14.78
C GLN A 50 16.78 -14.86 13.26
N ALA A 51 15.91 -14.23 12.48
CA ALA A 51 16.10 -14.09 11.03
C ALA A 51 17.38 -13.31 10.68
N ARG A 52 17.68 -12.22 11.40
CA ARG A 52 18.94 -11.45 11.29
C ARG A 52 20.16 -12.28 11.68
N GLN A 53 20.09 -13.05 12.76
CA GLN A 53 21.18 -13.93 13.23
C GLN A 53 21.48 -15.04 12.22
N GLU A 54 20.43 -15.70 11.70
CA GLU A 54 20.55 -16.78 10.72
C GLU A 54 21.09 -16.25 9.39
N MET A 55 20.61 -15.09 8.91
CA MET A 55 21.18 -14.38 7.76
C MET A 55 22.67 -14.06 7.97
N ALA A 56 23.05 -13.53 9.14
CA ALA A 56 24.44 -13.22 9.46
C ALA A 56 25.32 -14.49 9.51
N ALA A 57 24.78 -15.64 9.92
CA ALA A 57 25.47 -16.92 9.87
C ALA A 57 25.59 -17.46 8.43
N LEU A 58 24.53 -17.33 7.61
CA LEU A 58 24.51 -17.78 6.21
C LEU A 58 25.52 -17.00 5.37
N LYS A 59 25.59 -15.67 5.53
CA LYS A 59 26.57 -14.79 4.86
C LYS A 59 28.03 -15.07 5.23
N ARG A 60 28.31 -15.69 6.38
CA ARG A 60 29.66 -16.16 6.75
C ARG A 60 29.97 -17.53 6.13
N ALA A 61 28.97 -18.39 5.99
CA ALA A 61 29.10 -19.72 5.41
C ALA A 61 29.24 -19.70 3.87
N VAL A 62 28.69 -18.68 3.21
CA VAL A 62 28.68 -18.55 1.74
C VAL A 62 29.58 -17.39 1.30
N PRO A 63 30.90 -17.60 1.12
CA PRO A 63 31.83 -16.58 0.64
C PRO A 63 31.61 -16.24 -0.84
N ARG A 64 32.10 -15.07 -1.27
CA ARG A 64 32.03 -14.57 -2.67
C ARG A 64 32.68 -15.52 -3.68
N THR A 65 33.71 -16.24 -3.26
CA THR A 65 34.45 -17.18 -4.10
C THR A 65 34.57 -18.53 -3.40
N ARG A 66 34.51 -19.61 -4.19
CA ARG A 66 34.64 -21.01 -3.76
C ARG A 66 35.86 -21.60 -4.45
N TYR A 67 36.67 -22.39 -3.75
CA TYR A 67 37.76 -23.14 -4.37
C TYR A 67 37.19 -24.39 -5.03
N ASP A 68 37.37 -24.50 -6.34
CA ASP A 68 36.93 -25.62 -7.17
C ASP A 68 38.09 -26.62 -7.30
N ALA A 69 38.06 -27.66 -6.46
CA ALA A 69 39.16 -28.63 -6.37
C ALA A 69 39.43 -29.40 -7.69
N PRO A 70 38.42 -29.85 -8.46
CA PRO A 70 38.60 -30.38 -9.81
C PRO A 70 39.41 -29.47 -10.76
N SER A 71 39.12 -28.16 -10.82
CA SER A 71 39.86 -27.23 -11.69
C SER A 71 41.09 -26.60 -11.04
N ARG A 72 41.26 -26.77 -9.72
CA ARG A 72 42.25 -26.13 -8.85
C ARG A 72 42.20 -24.60 -8.86
N GLN A 73 41.05 -24.01 -9.19
CA GLN A 73 40.87 -22.56 -9.33
C GLN A 73 39.93 -22.00 -8.26
N THR A 74 40.20 -20.79 -7.79
CA THR A 74 39.23 -19.98 -7.04
C THR A 74 38.26 -19.36 -8.04
N ARG A 75 36.97 -19.72 -7.94
CA ARG A 75 35.91 -19.29 -8.87
C ARG A 75 34.83 -18.50 -8.12
N TYR A 76 34.01 -17.75 -8.86
CA TYR A 76 32.84 -17.08 -8.29
C TYR A 76 31.87 -18.12 -7.70
N ASN A 77 31.33 -17.84 -6.52
CA ASN A 77 30.37 -18.73 -5.87
C ASN A 77 28.95 -18.34 -6.27
N GLY A 78 28.24 -19.17 -7.04
CA GLY A 78 26.89 -18.85 -7.53
C GLY A 78 25.91 -18.50 -6.42
N ASP A 79 25.98 -19.22 -5.30
CA ASP A 79 25.11 -19.04 -4.13
C ASP A 79 25.30 -17.68 -3.45
N TYR A 80 26.45 -17.03 -3.61
CA TYR A 80 26.73 -15.73 -3.01
C TYR A 80 25.73 -14.66 -3.50
N GLN A 81 25.39 -14.66 -4.79
CA GLN A 81 24.42 -13.70 -5.33
C GLN A 81 23.03 -13.92 -4.70
N LYS A 82 22.61 -15.17 -4.55
CA LYS A 82 21.33 -15.58 -3.95
C LYS A 82 21.25 -15.18 -2.47
N VAL A 83 22.31 -15.43 -1.70
CA VAL A 83 22.39 -15.03 -0.28
C VAL A 83 22.43 -13.51 -0.11
N MET A 84 23.17 -12.77 -0.96
CA MET A 84 23.19 -11.30 -0.88
C MET A 84 21.89 -10.65 -1.37
N LEU A 85 21.19 -11.24 -2.34
CA LEU A 85 19.82 -10.85 -2.70
C LEU A 85 18.87 -11.08 -1.53
N THR A 86 18.97 -12.22 -0.87
CA THR A 86 18.16 -12.53 0.32
C THR A 86 18.47 -11.54 1.47
N ASP A 87 19.73 -11.12 1.67
CA ASP A 87 20.09 -10.05 2.61
C ASP A 87 19.44 -8.71 2.24
N ALA A 88 19.39 -8.38 0.94
CA ALA A 88 18.72 -7.17 0.46
C ALA A 88 17.21 -7.21 0.69
N MET A 89 16.54 -8.31 0.38
CA MET A 89 15.09 -8.45 0.60
C MET A 89 14.72 -8.58 2.08
N LEU A 90 15.55 -9.24 2.90
CA LEU A 90 15.35 -9.24 4.36
C LEU A 90 15.41 -7.82 4.95
N GLN A 91 16.32 -6.96 4.48
CA GLN A 91 16.28 -5.54 4.88
C GLN A 91 15.02 -4.82 4.35
N ALA A 92 14.52 -5.17 3.17
CA ALA A 92 13.30 -4.56 2.63
C ALA A 92 12.06 -4.87 3.47
N TYR A 93 11.88 -6.14 3.86
CA TYR A 93 10.77 -6.57 4.71
C TYR A 93 10.91 -6.17 6.19
N LEU A 94 12.07 -5.62 6.60
CA LEU A 94 12.33 -5.06 7.93
C LEU A 94 12.37 -3.52 7.88
N ASP A 95 11.62 -2.90 6.97
CA ASP A 95 11.51 -1.47 6.67
C ASP A 95 12.81 -0.71 6.30
N ASN A 96 13.97 -1.38 6.36
CA ASN A 96 15.28 -0.89 5.93
C ASN A 96 15.42 -0.81 4.39
N THR A 97 14.34 -0.44 3.68
CA THR A 97 14.24 -0.38 2.22
C THR A 97 15.30 0.51 1.55
N ARG A 98 15.87 1.49 2.27
CA ARG A 98 16.99 2.33 1.79
C ARG A 98 18.33 1.59 1.80
N GLU A 99 18.55 0.67 2.73
CA GLU A 99 19.73 -0.21 2.74
C GLU A 99 19.57 -1.34 1.73
N ALA A 100 18.38 -1.95 1.67
CA ALA A 100 18.00 -2.92 0.64
C ALA A 100 18.30 -2.40 -0.77
N TRP A 101 17.94 -1.14 -1.06
CA TRP A 101 18.18 -0.52 -2.36
C TRP A 101 19.67 -0.41 -2.66
N LYS A 102 20.49 0.01 -1.70
CA LYS A 102 21.96 0.09 -1.87
C LYS A 102 22.59 -1.28 -2.14
N LYS A 103 22.19 -2.32 -1.40
CA LYS A 103 22.68 -3.70 -1.61
C LYS A 103 22.31 -4.21 -3.00
N LEU A 104 21.06 -4.00 -3.41
CA LEU A 104 20.56 -4.50 -4.68
C LEU A 104 21.14 -3.73 -5.88
N ASP A 105 21.34 -2.42 -5.76
CA ASP A 105 22.07 -1.63 -6.78
C ASP A 105 23.53 -2.07 -6.89
N ALA A 106 24.20 -2.49 -5.81
CA ALA A 106 25.54 -3.05 -5.86
C ALA A 106 25.57 -4.42 -6.58
N LEU A 107 24.62 -5.31 -6.31
CA LEU A 107 24.50 -6.60 -7.02
C LEU A 107 24.22 -6.39 -8.52
N LEU A 108 23.40 -5.40 -8.88
CA LEU A 108 23.12 -5.01 -10.27
C LEU A 108 24.30 -4.32 -10.97
N ALA A 109 25.24 -3.72 -10.22
CA ALA A 109 26.49 -3.23 -10.81
C ALA A 109 27.42 -4.39 -11.23
N GLU A 110 27.31 -5.56 -10.58
CA GLU A 110 28.05 -6.77 -10.94
C GLU A 110 27.32 -7.61 -12.01
N ALA A 111 25.99 -7.69 -11.94
CA ALA A 111 25.15 -8.51 -12.82
C ALA A 111 23.97 -7.71 -13.42
N PRO A 112 24.22 -6.70 -14.29
CA PRO A 112 23.21 -5.72 -14.72
C PRO A 112 22.05 -6.32 -15.53
N PHE A 113 22.27 -7.45 -16.21
CA PHE A 113 21.25 -8.14 -17.00
C PHE A 113 20.46 -9.20 -16.21
N ASN A 114 20.80 -9.49 -14.95
CA ASN A 114 20.13 -10.54 -14.18
C ASN A 114 18.66 -10.18 -13.87
N THR A 115 17.74 -10.93 -14.46
CA THR A 115 16.29 -10.70 -14.36
C THR A 115 15.74 -10.78 -12.94
N GLU A 116 16.25 -11.70 -12.10
CA GLU A 116 15.82 -11.83 -10.71
C GLU A 116 16.15 -10.57 -9.89
N LEU A 117 17.40 -10.07 -9.98
CA LEU A 117 17.81 -8.83 -9.33
C LEU A 117 16.98 -7.63 -9.82
N ARG A 118 16.70 -7.56 -11.13
CA ARG A 118 15.91 -6.48 -11.74
C ARG A 118 14.45 -6.51 -11.29
N ASN A 119 13.84 -7.69 -11.23
CA ASN A 119 12.47 -7.87 -10.72
C ASN A 119 12.38 -7.49 -9.24
N ASN A 120 13.32 -7.94 -8.42
CA ASN A 120 13.39 -7.53 -7.01
C ASN A 120 13.59 -6.00 -6.85
N ARG A 121 14.27 -5.33 -7.78
CA ARG A 121 14.41 -3.85 -7.77
C ARG A 121 13.11 -3.15 -8.12
N GLY A 122 12.31 -3.71 -9.03
CA GLY A 122 10.94 -3.27 -9.30
C GLY A 122 10.04 -3.44 -8.08
N SER A 123 10.07 -4.63 -7.45
CA SER A 123 9.31 -4.92 -6.22
C SER A 123 9.70 -3.99 -5.07
N LEU A 124 10.99 -3.72 -4.90
CA LEU A 124 11.48 -2.77 -3.91
C LEU A 124 11.08 -1.32 -4.23
N ALA A 125 10.92 -0.94 -5.50
CA ALA A 125 10.36 0.36 -5.86
C ALA A 125 8.86 0.46 -5.48
N LEU A 126 8.07 -0.62 -5.61
CA LEU A 126 6.69 -0.67 -5.09
C LEU A 126 6.65 -0.52 -3.57
N MET A 127 7.46 -1.31 -2.83
CA MET A 127 7.58 -1.21 -1.35
C MET A 127 7.98 0.20 -0.87
N ARG A 128 8.66 0.97 -1.71
CA ARG A 128 9.07 2.36 -1.43
C ARG A 128 8.06 3.42 -1.89
N GLY A 129 6.89 3.00 -2.39
CA GLY A 129 5.83 3.88 -2.86
C GLY A 129 6.13 4.57 -4.20
N TRP A 130 7.02 3.99 -5.03
CA TRP A 130 7.51 4.54 -6.30
C TRP A 130 6.97 3.78 -7.53
N PRO A 131 5.63 3.66 -7.75
CA PRO A 131 5.07 2.76 -8.75
C PRO A 131 5.43 3.13 -10.19
N ARG A 132 5.48 4.43 -10.54
CA ARG A 132 5.95 4.88 -11.88
C ARG A 132 7.41 4.46 -12.16
N GLN A 133 8.27 4.40 -11.12
CA GLN A 133 9.64 3.90 -11.26
C GLN A 133 9.67 2.36 -11.36
N ALA A 134 8.83 1.67 -10.57
CA ALA A 134 8.67 0.22 -10.64
C ALA A 134 8.21 -0.23 -12.03
N ALA A 135 7.15 0.39 -12.56
CA ALA A 135 6.64 0.14 -13.92
C ALA A 135 7.74 0.30 -14.97
N GLY A 136 8.52 1.40 -14.91
CA GLY A 136 9.65 1.61 -15.81
C GLY A 136 10.76 0.55 -15.68
N ILE A 137 10.97 -0.04 -14.49
CA ILE A 137 11.91 -1.17 -14.30
C ILE A 137 11.34 -2.44 -14.92
N PHE A 138 10.10 -2.82 -14.58
CA PHE A 138 9.46 -4.05 -15.06
C PHE A 138 9.22 -4.04 -16.57
N ALA A 139 8.85 -2.89 -17.16
CA ALA A 139 8.72 -2.73 -18.61
C ALA A 139 10.06 -3.03 -19.33
N ARG A 140 11.19 -2.52 -18.81
CA ARG A 140 12.52 -2.87 -19.35
C ARG A 140 12.89 -4.33 -19.14
N VAL A 141 12.40 -4.99 -18.07
CA VAL A 141 12.58 -6.45 -17.93
C VAL A 141 11.81 -7.19 -19.04
N LYS A 142 10.54 -6.84 -19.30
CA LYS A 142 9.75 -7.48 -20.37
C LYS A 142 10.25 -7.22 -21.79
N VAL A 143 11.06 -6.18 -22.02
CA VAL A 143 11.74 -5.95 -23.31
C VAL A 143 12.85 -6.98 -23.55
N ASP A 144 13.64 -7.28 -22.52
CA ASP A 144 14.77 -8.23 -22.63
C ASP A 144 14.31 -9.69 -22.44
N GLU A 145 13.31 -9.92 -21.58
CA GLU A 145 12.75 -11.23 -21.27
C GLU A 145 11.19 -11.18 -21.23
N PRO A 146 10.52 -11.35 -22.39
CA PRO A 146 9.06 -11.21 -22.50
C PRO A 146 8.26 -12.18 -21.62
N GLN A 147 8.84 -13.33 -21.26
CA GLN A 147 8.23 -14.36 -20.41
C GLN A 147 8.45 -14.13 -18.90
N ALA A 148 9.00 -12.97 -18.50
CA ALA A 148 9.07 -12.57 -17.09
C ALA A 148 7.66 -12.27 -16.51
N TYR A 149 6.95 -13.33 -16.10
CA TYR A 149 5.61 -13.23 -15.53
C TYR A 149 5.59 -12.42 -14.22
N GLU A 150 6.65 -12.52 -13.42
CA GLU A 150 6.90 -11.70 -12.24
C GLU A 150 6.95 -10.21 -12.59
N ALA A 151 7.58 -9.82 -13.71
CA ALA A 151 7.56 -8.43 -14.19
C ALA A 151 6.16 -8.00 -14.63
N SER A 152 5.37 -8.90 -15.20
CA SER A 152 3.96 -8.64 -15.57
C SER A 152 3.09 -8.40 -14.32
N SER A 153 3.28 -9.20 -13.26
CA SER A 153 2.60 -8.99 -11.98
C SER A 153 3.04 -7.70 -11.27
N GLY A 154 4.31 -7.31 -11.47
CA GLY A 154 4.85 -6.03 -11.03
C GLY A 154 4.24 -4.84 -11.77
N LEU A 155 3.99 -4.96 -13.08
CA LEU A 155 3.27 -3.95 -13.86
C LEU A 155 1.80 -3.82 -13.42
N ALA A 156 1.09 -4.94 -13.23
CA ALA A 156 -0.28 -4.92 -12.71
C ALA A 156 -0.37 -4.20 -11.35
N SER A 157 0.59 -4.50 -10.45
CA SER A 157 0.71 -3.84 -9.15
C SER A 157 1.00 -2.36 -9.27
N ALA A 158 1.94 -1.97 -10.13
CA ALA A 158 2.29 -0.57 -10.36
C ALA A 158 1.14 0.25 -10.95
N ALA A 159 0.34 -0.35 -11.85
CA ALA A 159 -0.83 0.28 -12.46
C ALA A 159 -1.98 0.49 -11.44
N MET A 160 -2.23 -0.48 -10.55
CA MET A 160 -3.16 -0.27 -9.43
C MET A 160 -2.68 0.87 -8.51
N ASP A 161 -1.38 0.89 -8.16
CA ASP A 161 -0.77 1.95 -7.34
C ASP A 161 -0.76 3.36 -8.01
N THR A 162 -1.07 3.46 -9.30
CA THR A 162 -1.27 4.73 -10.03
C THR A 162 -2.72 5.02 -10.44
N TYR A 163 -3.66 4.12 -10.10
CA TYR A 163 -5.08 4.13 -10.52
C TYR A 163 -5.30 3.91 -12.04
N GLU A 164 -4.33 3.32 -12.73
CA GLU A 164 -4.38 2.94 -14.15
C GLU A 164 -5.07 1.55 -14.32
N PHE A 165 -6.28 1.41 -13.78
CA PHE A 165 -6.98 0.11 -13.61
C PHE A 165 -7.19 -0.68 -14.91
N ASP A 166 -7.35 -0.02 -16.05
CA ASP A 166 -7.51 -0.65 -17.36
C ASP A 166 -6.22 -1.38 -17.80
N GLN A 167 -5.06 -0.79 -17.50
CA GLN A 167 -3.75 -1.42 -17.75
C GLN A 167 -3.49 -2.57 -16.76
N ALA A 168 -3.94 -2.42 -15.50
CA ALA A 168 -3.87 -3.49 -14.53
C ALA A 168 -4.68 -4.71 -15.01
N GLY A 169 -5.92 -4.51 -15.46
CA GLY A 169 -6.77 -5.54 -16.07
C GLY A 169 -6.06 -6.27 -17.22
N GLN A 170 -5.53 -5.51 -18.20
CA GLN A 170 -4.79 -6.09 -19.33
C GLN A 170 -3.58 -6.96 -18.92
N GLN A 171 -2.86 -6.63 -17.83
CA GLN A 171 -1.79 -7.49 -17.33
C GLN A 171 -2.32 -8.72 -16.57
N LEU A 172 -3.49 -8.65 -15.94
CA LEU A 172 -4.13 -9.78 -15.28
C LEU A 172 -4.72 -10.77 -16.30
N ASP A 173 -5.44 -10.28 -17.32
CA ASP A 173 -5.98 -11.09 -18.42
C ASP A 173 -4.84 -11.82 -19.17
N TYR A 174 -3.74 -11.11 -19.44
CA TYR A 174 -2.53 -11.71 -20.00
C TYR A 174 -1.98 -12.82 -19.09
N LEU A 175 -1.82 -12.56 -17.79
CA LEU A 175 -1.30 -13.54 -16.84
C LEU A 175 -2.21 -14.76 -16.68
N ASP A 176 -3.53 -14.60 -16.73
CA ASP A 176 -4.50 -15.70 -16.67
C ASP A 176 -4.37 -16.60 -17.91
N SER A 177 -4.19 -16.00 -19.09
CA SER A 177 -4.03 -16.74 -20.35
C SER A 177 -2.72 -17.54 -20.45
N VAL A 178 -1.64 -17.14 -19.75
CA VAL A 178 -0.31 -17.79 -19.84
C VAL A 178 0.12 -18.56 -18.59
N ARG A 179 -0.45 -18.27 -17.42
CA ARG A 179 -0.08 -18.88 -16.14
C ARG A 179 -1.28 -19.01 -15.18
N PRO A 180 -2.37 -19.67 -15.60
CA PRO A 180 -3.58 -19.83 -14.79
C PRO A 180 -3.29 -20.57 -13.48
N GLY A 181 -4.06 -20.26 -12.43
CA GLY A 181 -3.90 -20.86 -11.10
C GLY A 181 -2.65 -20.42 -10.33
N TRP A 182 -1.86 -19.46 -10.82
CA TRP A 182 -0.72 -18.92 -10.09
C TRP A 182 -1.19 -18.11 -8.87
N ARG A 183 -0.78 -18.50 -7.66
CA ARG A 183 -1.18 -17.86 -6.40
C ARG A 183 -1.00 -16.32 -6.36
N THR A 184 0.03 -15.79 -7.04
CA THR A 184 0.25 -14.34 -7.15
C THR A 184 -0.83 -13.66 -8.01
N LEU A 185 -1.24 -14.29 -9.11
CA LEU A 185 -2.30 -13.79 -9.98
C LEU A 185 -3.63 -13.71 -9.22
N THR A 186 -4.03 -14.77 -8.51
CA THR A 186 -5.26 -14.75 -7.68
C THR A 186 -5.24 -13.61 -6.67
N THR A 187 -4.11 -13.41 -5.97
CA THR A 187 -3.95 -12.32 -4.99
C THR A 187 -4.07 -10.92 -5.63
N LEU A 188 -3.72 -10.77 -6.91
CA LEU A 188 -3.84 -9.51 -7.65
C LEU A 188 -5.23 -9.34 -8.30
N GLN A 189 -5.89 -10.43 -8.71
CA GLN A 189 -7.29 -10.43 -9.14
C GLN A 189 -8.20 -10.03 -7.96
N ASP A 190 -7.97 -10.59 -6.77
CA ASP A 190 -8.64 -10.19 -5.51
C ASP A 190 -8.45 -8.69 -5.25
N ARG A 191 -7.19 -8.20 -5.30
CA ARG A 191 -6.86 -6.78 -5.09
C ARG A 191 -7.59 -5.89 -6.10
N TRP A 192 -7.51 -6.21 -7.39
CA TRP A 192 -8.10 -5.42 -8.46
C TRP A 192 -9.63 -5.38 -8.35
N TYR A 193 -10.27 -6.51 -8.02
CA TYR A 193 -11.71 -6.56 -7.74
C TYR A 193 -12.08 -5.63 -6.56
N TRP A 194 -11.35 -5.71 -5.44
CA TRP A 194 -11.62 -4.86 -4.28
C TRP A 194 -11.36 -3.37 -4.53
N GLU A 195 -10.41 -2.99 -5.37
CA GLU A 195 -10.12 -1.57 -5.72
C GLU A 195 -11.01 -0.99 -6.84
N THR A 196 -11.65 -1.85 -7.65
CA THR A 196 -12.54 -1.45 -8.76
C THR A 196 -14.03 -1.63 -8.49
N ARG A 197 -14.45 -2.30 -7.40
CA ARG A 197 -15.87 -2.39 -7.04
C ARG A 197 -16.50 -1.02 -6.69
N PRO A 198 -17.84 -0.87 -6.81
CA PRO A 198 -18.55 0.24 -6.18
C PRO A 198 -18.34 0.25 -4.66
N GLU A 199 -18.20 1.44 -4.08
CA GLU A 199 -17.78 1.64 -2.69
C GLU A 199 -18.77 2.54 -1.94
N LEU A 200 -19.32 2.06 -0.81
CA LEU A 200 -20.10 2.87 0.11
C LEU A 200 -19.23 3.26 1.31
N VAL A 201 -18.92 4.55 1.43
CA VAL A 201 -18.24 5.14 2.59
C VAL A 201 -19.29 5.82 3.45
N VAL A 202 -19.27 5.57 4.76
CA VAL A 202 -20.14 6.27 5.73
C VAL A 202 -19.28 6.86 6.84
N GLU A 203 -19.26 8.19 6.88
CA GLU A 203 -18.62 8.99 7.92
C GLU A 203 -19.69 9.45 8.93
N VAL A 204 -19.34 9.48 10.22
CA VAL A 204 -20.21 9.97 11.30
C VAL A 204 -19.36 10.75 12.29
N GLY A 205 -19.66 12.04 12.45
CA GLY A 205 -19.05 12.91 13.44
C GLY A 205 -20.00 13.24 14.60
N LYS A 206 -19.40 13.66 15.71
CA LYS A 206 -20.10 14.20 16.88
C LYS A 206 -19.17 15.16 17.61
N ASP A 207 -19.60 16.40 17.77
CA ASP A 207 -18.87 17.36 18.58
C ASP A 207 -19.12 17.12 20.08
N LEU A 208 -18.02 17.08 20.82
CA LEU A 208 -18.01 16.99 22.28
C LEU A 208 -17.83 18.40 22.83
N SER A 209 -18.95 19.04 23.18
CA SER A 209 -19.00 20.44 23.63
C SER A 209 -18.12 20.68 24.86
N GLY A 210 -17.06 21.48 24.69
CA GLY A 210 -16.19 21.92 25.78
C GLY A 210 -16.92 22.86 26.74
N ALA A 211 -16.70 22.68 28.05
CA ALA A 211 -17.45 23.39 29.09
C ALA A 211 -16.99 24.86 29.29
N ARG A 212 -17.33 25.75 28.33
CA ARG A 212 -17.52 27.22 28.47
C ARG A 212 -17.76 27.86 27.08
N GLY A 213 -19.03 27.98 26.68
CA GLY A 213 -19.42 28.72 25.47
C GLY A 213 -20.90 28.53 25.13
N ALA A 214 -21.58 29.60 24.70
CA ALA A 214 -22.98 29.57 24.25
C ALA A 214 -23.09 29.25 22.75
N GLY A 215 -22.41 28.18 22.31
CA GLY A 215 -22.36 27.76 20.91
C GLY A 215 -22.23 26.24 20.81
N GLU A 216 -23.12 25.64 20.02
CA GLU A 216 -23.14 24.24 19.57
C GLU A 216 -22.93 23.17 20.67
N GLN A 217 -24.05 22.73 21.25
CA GLN A 217 -24.08 21.57 22.13
C GLN A 217 -24.54 20.32 21.36
N ASN A 218 -23.80 19.22 21.51
CA ASN A 218 -24.15 17.91 20.94
C ASN A 218 -24.42 17.91 19.42
N ALA A 219 -23.69 18.71 18.64
CA ALA A 219 -23.76 18.61 17.18
C ALA A 219 -23.35 17.20 16.71
N ARG A 220 -24.02 16.72 15.65
CA ARG A 220 -23.76 15.43 15.00
C ARG A 220 -23.92 15.59 13.50
N ASP A 221 -22.96 15.08 12.76
CA ASP A 221 -22.97 14.98 11.32
C ASP A 221 -22.86 13.52 10.88
N SER A 222 -23.39 13.24 9.70
CA SER A 222 -23.10 12.01 8.97
C SER A 222 -23.08 12.29 7.48
N GLN A 223 -22.12 11.67 6.80
CA GLN A 223 -21.94 11.74 5.36
C GLN A 223 -21.86 10.32 4.81
N SER A 224 -22.84 9.94 3.99
CA SER A 224 -22.81 8.69 3.22
C SER A 224 -22.43 9.01 1.77
N ARG A 225 -21.47 8.30 1.20
CA ARG A 225 -20.98 8.46 -0.19
C ARG A 225 -20.94 7.12 -0.89
N LEU A 226 -21.73 6.97 -1.95
CA LEU A 226 -21.73 5.79 -2.82
C LEU A 226 -21.00 6.13 -4.12
N TYR A 227 -19.80 5.56 -4.28
CA TYR A 227 -18.96 5.68 -5.47
C TYR A 227 -19.24 4.56 -6.47
N SER A 228 -19.20 4.87 -7.76
CA SER A 228 -19.15 3.88 -8.84
C SER A 228 -17.82 3.13 -8.87
N SER A 229 -17.78 2.03 -9.61
CA SER A 229 -16.53 1.53 -10.20
C SER A 229 -15.80 2.63 -10.97
N PRO A 230 -14.46 2.59 -11.05
CA PRO A 230 -13.68 3.55 -11.81
C PRO A 230 -13.81 3.30 -13.33
N TYR A 231 -13.64 4.37 -14.09
CA TYR A 231 -13.43 4.38 -15.54
C TYR A 231 -12.12 5.14 -15.79
N GLY A 232 -11.04 4.39 -16.01
CA GLY A 232 -9.68 4.89 -15.83
C GLY A 232 -9.51 5.59 -14.47
N HIS A 233 -9.03 6.84 -14.51
CA HIS A 233 -8.80 7.66 -13.32
C HIS A 233 -10.08 8.26 -12.68
N TRP A 234 -11.25 8.17 -13.32
CA TRP A 234 -12.48 8.82 -12.86
C TRP A 234 -13.44 7.85 -12.16
N ARG A 235 -14.15 8.32 -11.13
CA ARG A 235 -15.37 7.66 -10.62
C ARG A 235 -16.44 8.70 -10.31
N VAL A 236 -17.71 8.37 -10.56
CA VAL A 236 -18.85 9.21 -10.16
C VAL A 236 -19.36 8.78 -8.78
N PHE A 237 -20.05 9.66 -8.08
CA PHE A 237 -20.65 9.32 -6.78
C PHE A 237 -21.93 10.08 -6.49
N ALA A 238 -22.78 9.45 -5.69
CA ALA A 238 -23.87 10.10 -4.97
C ALA A 238 -23.47 10.28 -3.51
N GLN A 239 -23.90 11.37 -2.88
CA GLN A 239 -23.69 11.60 -1.45
C GLN A 239 -24.96 12.09 -0.74
N HIS A 240 -25.08 11.75 0.54
CA HIS A 240 -26.09 12.22 1.47
C HIS A 240 -25.38 12.79 2.69
N ASN A 241 -25.72 14.03 3.05
CA ASN A 241 -25.20 14.73 4.20
C ASN A 241 -26.36 15.02 5.14
N LEU A 242 -26.25 14.61 6.41
CA LEU A 242 -27.21 14.92 7.47
C LEU A 242 -26.44 15.52 8.66
N ALA A 243 -26.70 16.78 8.98
CA ALA A 243 -26.14 17.46 10.14
C ALA A 243 -27.26 17.95 11.07
N THR A 244 -27.06 17.81 12.37
CA THR A 244 -27.99 18.23 13.41
C THR A 244 -27.24 18.93 14.54
N ALA A 245 -27.76 20.05 15.02
CA ALA A 245 -27.15 20.83 16.09
C ALA A 245 -28.23 21.35 17.05
N HIS A 246 -27.89 21.43 18.33
CA HIS A 246 -28.74 21.99 19.37
C HIS A 246 -28.06 23.24 19.94
N TYR A 247 -28.71 24.38 19.74
CA TYR A 247 -28.32 25.67 20.29
C TYR A 247 -29.15 25.91 21.55
N SER A 248 -28.52 26.36 22.64
CA SER A 248 -29.21 26.59 23.92
C SER A 248 -30.31 27.64 23.82
N ASP A 249 -30.12 28.62 22.95
CA ASP A 249 -30.91 29.85 22.91
C ASP A 249 -31.80 29.94 21.65
N GLU A 250 -31.47 29.18 20.60
CA GLU A 250 -32.12 29.24 19.27
C GLU A 250 -32.77 27.90 18.83
N GLY A 251 -32.65 26.83 19.62
CA GLY A 251 -33.34 25.56 19.39
C GLY A 251 -32.57 24.55 18.53
N LYS A 252 -33.28 23.78 17.70
CA LYS A 252 -32.71 22.66 16.92
C LYS A 252 -32.55 23.03 15.45
N ALA A 253 -31.32 22.98 14.94
CA ALA A 253 -31.07 23.00 13.50
C ALA A 253 -30.93 21.55 12.96
N ARG A 254 -31.50 21.32 11.78
CA ARG A 254 -31.22 20.15 10.92
C ARG A 254 -30.89 20.69 9.54
N TYR A 255 -29.72 20.34 9.04
CA TYR A 255 -29.36 20.48 7.65
C TYR A 255 -29.32 19.09 7.02
N GLU A 256 -29.93 18.95 5.85
CA GLU A 256 -29.90 17.70 5.10
C GLU A 256 -29.79 18.00 3.62
N ALA A 257 -28.93 17.28 2.92
CA ALA A 257 -28.70 17.48 1.50
C ALA A 257 -28.29 16.18 0.80
N TYR A 258 -28.70 16.04 -0.46
CA TYR A 258 -28.11 15.07 -1.38
C TYR A 258 -27.22 15.78 -2.39
N GLY A 259 -26.26 15.05 -2.96
CA GLY A 259 -25.38 15.57 -3.99
C GLY A 259 -24.93 14.51 -4.97
N LEU A 260 -24.46 14.97 -6.13
CA LEU A 260 -23.81 14.16 -7.16
C LEU A 260 -22.47 14.79 -7.51
N GLY A 261 -21.45 13.97 -7.74
CA GLY A 261 -20.10 14.44 -8.02
C GLY A 261 -19.26 13.46 -8.84
N ALA A 262 -18.07 13.93 -9.19
CA ALA A 262 -17.03 13.14 -9.84
C ALA A 262 -15.71 13.29 -9.07
N GLN A 263 -14.95 12.20 -8.98
CA GLN A 263 -13.65 12.14 -8.33
C GLN A 263 -12.61 11.59 -9.31
N TYR A 264 -11.50 12.30 -9.45
CA TYR A 264 -10.31 11.92 -10.22
C TYR A 264 -9.22 11.43 -9.27
N ARG A 265 -8.59 10.29 -9.59
CA ARG A 265 -7.51 9.68 -8.80
C ARG A 265 -6.29 9.42 -9.67
N ASP A 266 -5.15 10.01 -9.30
CA ASP A 266 -3.81 9.69 -9.83
C ASP A 266 -2.83 9.53 -8.66
N SER A 267 -1.70 8.86 -8.91
CA SER A 267 -0.52 8.78 -8.05
C SER A 267 0.02 10.10 -7.49
N ASN A 268 -0.44 11.27 -7.98
CA ASN A 268 -0.14 12.61 -7.45
C ASN A 268 -1.15 13.10 -6.39
N GLY A 269 -2.39 12.59 -6.38
CA GLY A 269 -3.46 13.06 -5.50
C GLY A 269 -4.86 12.71 -5.98
N VAL A 270 -5.84 13.04 -5.15
CA VAL A 270 -7.28 12.86 -5.42
C VAL A 270 -7.94 14.23 -5.54
N GLY A 271 -8.62 14.49 -6.65
CA GLY A 271 -9.46 15.67 -6.85
C GLY A 271 -10.93 15.28 -6.90
N GLU A 272 -11.82 16.03 -6.27
CA GLU A 272 -13.27 15.80 -6.35
C GLU A 272 -14.03 17.11 -6.53
N PHE A 273 -15.16 17.04 -7.22
CA PHE A 273 -16.11 18.13 -7.33
C PHE A 273 -17.54 17.60 -7.47
N GLY A 274 -18.51 18.45 -7.17
CA GLY A 274 -19.92 18.11 -7.35
C GLY A 274 -20.87 19.19 -6.90
N LEU A 275 -22.15 18.86 -6.97
CA LEU A 275 -23.28 19.72 -6.57
C LEU A 275 -23.98 19.11 -5.37
N LEU A 276 -24.61 19.98 -4.56
CA LEU A 276 -25.41 19.67 -3.39
C LEU A 276 -26.75 20.41 -3.49
N ALA A 277 -27.84 19.75 -3.09
CA ALA A 277 -29.17 20.31 -2.97
C ALA A 277 -29.76 19.97 -1.59
N ALA A 278 -30.17 20.99 -0.85
CA ALA A 278 -30.78 20.82 0.46
C ALA A 278 -32.19 20.22 0.37
N LEU A 279 -32.54 19.36 1.33
CA LEU A 279 -33.88 18.80 1.56
C LEU A 279 -34.59 19.38 2.78
N ASP A 280 -33.94 20.24 3.56
CA ASP A 280 -34.45 20.89 4.78
C ASP A 280 -35.59 21.91 4.53
N GLY A 281 -36.21 21.88 3.34
CA GLY A 281 -37.20 22.85 2.87
C GLY A 281 -36.60 24.16 2.34
N SER A 282 -35.32 24.44 2.60
CA SER A 282 -34.66 25.62 2.04
C SER A 282 -34.24 25.39 0.59
N ARG A 283 -34.51 26.36 -0.30
CA ARG A 283 -34.06 26.32 -1.71
C ARG A 283 -32.55 26.65 -1.82
N ARG A 284 -31.71 25.89 -1.11
CA ARG A 284 -30.25 26.06 -1.07
C ARG A 284 -29.57 24.99 -1.92
N GLY A 285 -29.11 25.39 -3.10
CA GLY A 285 -28.12 24.66 -3.87
C GLY A 285 -26.70 25.10 -3.50
N GLY A 286 -25.74 24.20 -3.62
CA GLY A 286 -24.32 24.46 -3.41
C GLY A 286 -23.45 23.68 -4.38
N GLY A 287 -22.19 24.09 -4.52
CA GLY A 287 -21.16 23.34 -5.21
C GLY A 287 -19.96 23.16 -4.29
N PHE A 288 -19.24 22.05 -4.46
CA PHE A 288 -18.00 21.78 -3.73
C PHE A 288 -16.91 21.34 -4.71
N ALA A 289 -15.66 21.64 -4.36
CA ALA A 289 -14.47 21.14 -5.03
C ALA A 289 -13.35 21.00 -3.99
N GLY A 290 -12.56 19.93 -4.11
CA GLY A 290 -11.45 19.62 -3.21
C GLY A 290 -10.32 18.93 -3.94
N TYR A 291 -9.09 19.09 -3.45
CA TYR A 291 -7.93 18.37 -3.93
C TYR A 291 -7.00 18.00 -2.78
N THR A 292 -6.69 16.71 -2.67
CA THR A 292 -5.79 16.14 -1.68
C THR A 292 -4.55 15.59 -2.39
N GLY A 293 -3.48 16.39 -2.43
CA GLY A 293 -2.21 16.00 -3.01
C GLY A 293 -1.40 15.06 -2.11
N ARG A 294 -0.69 14.10 -2.71
CA ARG A 294 0.11 13.07 -2.01
C ARG A 294 1.29 13.62 -1.19
N ARG A 295 1.61 14.91 -1.30
CA ARG A 295 2.72 15.58 -0.61
C ARG A 295 2.39 16.01 0.84
N MET A 296 1.64 15.20 1.58
CA MET A 296 1.52 15.35 3.02
C MET A 296 2.81 14.87 3.72
N ILE A 297 3.79 15.77 3.79
CA ILE A 297 4.54 15.90 5.04
C ILE A 297 3.51 16.36 6.09
N THR A 298 3.57 15.84 7.32
CA THR A 298 2.63 16.16 8.39
C THR A 298 2.69 17.63 8.78
N GLY A 299 1.87 18.46 8.13
CA GLY A 299 1.84 19.91 8.24
C GLY A 299 0.59 20.48 7.57
N ARG A 300 -0.56 20.39 8.24
CA ARG A 300 -1.85 20.83 7.71
C ARG A 300 -1.94 22.37 7.66
N SER A 301 -1.61 22.95 6.50
CA SER A 301 -1.89 24.35 6.17
C SER A 301 -3.14 24.44 5.30
N ALA A 302 -4.12 25.26 5.70
CA ALA A 302 -5.38 25.44 4.98
C ALA A 302 -5.61 26.94 4.69
N SER A 303 -5.23 27.39 3.50
CA SER A 303 -5.48 28.76 3.03
C SER A 303 -6.82 28.84 2.29
N GLY A 304 -7.89 29.26 2.99
CA GLY A 304 -9.22 29.44 2.41
C GLY A 304 -9.64 30.91 2.33
N THR A 305 -10.19 31.35 1.19
CA THR A 305 -10.64 32.74 0.99
C THR A 305 -12.01 32.87 0.32
N ARG A 306 -13.08 32.78 1.14
CA ARG A 306 -14.43 33.39 0.95
C ARG A 306 -15.24 32.86 -0.26
N LYS A 307 -16.57 32.70 -0.22
CA LYS A 307 -17.69 33.18 0.64
C LYS A 307 -18.71 32.01 0.73
N THR A 308 -19.73 31.88 1.60
CA THR A 308 -20.28 32.49 2.85
C THR A 308 -21.55 31.67 3.21
N PRO A 309 -22.15 31.73 4.43
CA PRO A 309 -21.74 32.47 5.63
C PRO A 309 -21.65 31.64 6.93
N ALA A 310 -20.78 32.06 7.85
CA ALA A 310 -20.92 31.82 9.28
C ALA A 310 -20.58 33.15 10.00
N MET A 311 -21.41 33.60 10.94
CA MET A 311 -21.45 35.02 11.33
C MET A 311 -20.71 35.31 12.66
N CYS A 312 -19.40 35.06 12.69
CA CYS A 312 -18.56 35.43 13.83
C CYS A 312 -18.33 36.96 13.89
N ARG A 313 -18.85 37.61 14.94
CA ARG A 313 -18.63 39.04 15.22
C ARG A 313 -17.30 39.25 15.95
N SER A 314 -16.50 40.24 15.53
CA SER A 314 -15.11 40.39 15.97
C SER A 314 -14.92 41.32 17.18
N LYS A 315 -13.88 41.04 17.98
CA LYS A 315 -13.00 42.06 18.59
C LYS A 315 -11.70 41.43 19.12
N GLY A 316 -10.56 41.80 18.52
CA GLY A 316 -9.20 41.78 19.07
C GLY A 316 -8.64 40.49 19.68
N GLY A 317 -7.70 39.85 18.97
CA GLY A 317 -6.84 38.78 19.52
C GLY A 317 -6.88 37.47 18.71
N TRP A 318 -5.74 36.80 18.59
CA TRP A 318 -5.65 35.49 17.93
C TRP A 318 -6.16 34.40 18.90
N THR A 319 -7.09 33.56 18.47
CA THR A 319 -7.52 32.36 19.20
C THR A 319 -7.58 31.17 18.23
N ILE A 320 -7.04 30.03 18.66
CA ILE A 320 -7.02 28.79 17.89
C ILE A 320 -8.28 28.00 18.20
N CYS A 321 -9.06 27.63 17.19
CA CYS A 321 -10.12 26.63 17.33
C CYS A 321 -9.61 25.25 16.93
N MET A 322 -9.42 24.36 17.92
CA MET A 322 -9.26 22.92 17.70
C MET A 322 -10.64 22.25 17.71
N ALA A 323 -11.00 21.57 16.62
CA ALA A 323 -12.04 20.55 16.61
C ALA A 323 -11.37 19.17 16.58
N ALA A 324 -11.58 18.37 17.63
CA ALA A 324 -10.94 17.07 17.80
C ALA A 324 -11.80 15.94 17.23
N VAL A 325 -11.68 15.70 15.92
CA VAL A 325 -12.42 14.62 15.23
C VAL A 325 -11.83 13.25 15.59
N ALA A 326 -12.51 12.51 16.47
CA ALA A 326 -12.19 11.12 16.80
C ALA A 326 -12.85 10.17 15.79
N ALA A 327 -12.21 9.95 14.64
CA ALA A 327 -12.73 9.10 13.57
C ALA A 327 -12.58 7.60 13.89
N TRP A 328 -13.66 6.96 14.35
CA TRP A 328 -13.72 5.50 14.55
C TRP A 328 -14.12 4.80 13.24
N HIS A 329 -13.14 4.22 12.55
CA HIS A 329 -13.41 3.38 11.37
C HIS A 329 -14.02 2.04 11.79
N TRP A 330 -15.24 1.75 11.30
CA TRP A 330 -15.82 0.42 11.31
C TRP A 330 -16.01 -0.06 9.87
N VAL A 331 -15.19 -1.02 9.45
CA VAL A 331 -15.43 -1.77 8.22
C VAL A 331 -16.37 -2.93 8.56
N ILE A 332 -17.57 -2.91 7.99
CA ILE A 332 -18.45 -4.08 7.95
C ILE A 332 -18.12 -4.85 6.66
N GLY A 333 -17.91 -6.16 6.79
CA GLY A 333 -17.58 -7.07 5.69
C GLY A 333 -18.79 -7.77 5.09
#